data_AF-A0A370KHH3-F1
#
_entry.id   AF-A0A370KHH3-F1
#
_cell.length_a   1.000
_cell.length_b   1.000
_cell.length_c   1.000
_cell.angle_alpha   90.00
_cell.angle_beta   90.00
_cell.angle_gamma   90.00
#
_symmetry.space_group_name_H-M   'P 1'
#
loop_
_entity.id
_entity.type
_entity.pdbx_description
1 polymer ?
#
loop_
_entity_poly.entity_id
_entity_poly.type
_entity_poly.pdbx_seq_one_letter_code
_entity_poly.pdbx_strand_id
1 'polypeptide(L)' 'MSRFEDTEAALTEKLRALKVKPDMTINLSAIGVPLSAAGLLQKEMMAVLYALEQDKIVAFAPGNRLRLLKPLP' A
#
# COMPACT_ATOMS: atom_id res chain seq x y z
N MET A 1 3.84 13.57 -13.97
CA MET A 1 3.64 12.49 -13.01
C MET A 1 4.69 12.63 -11.93
N SER A 2 4.26 12.80 -10.68
CA SER A 2 5.16 12.83 -9.54
C SER A 2 5.57 11.39 -9.19
N ARG A 3 6.79 11.20 -8.66
CA ARG A 3 7.23 9.91 -8.07
C ARG A 3 6.20 9.35 -7.08
N PHE A 4 5.45 10.23 -6.42
CA PHE A 4 4.36 9.86 -5.53
C PHE A 4 3.20 9.18 -6.28
N GLU A 5 2.70 9.79 -7.36
CA GLU A 5 1.58 9.25 -8.16
C GLU A 5 1.95 7.92 -8.81
N ASP A 6 3.19 7.78 -9.30
CA ASP A 6 3.70 6.53 -9.87
C ASP A 6 3.75 5.42 -8.80
N THR A 7 4.19 5.77 -7.58
CA THR A 7 4.23 4.84 -6.45
C THR A 7 2.83 4.46 -6.00
N GLU A 8 1.90 5.42 -5.96
CA GLU A 8 0.49 5.20 -5.60
C GLU A 8 -0.20 4.26 -6.59
N ALA A 9 -0.01 4.47 -7.88
CA ALA A 9 -0.53 3.59 -8.92
C ALA A 9 0.02 2.16 -8.76
N ALA A 10 1.34 2.00 -8.63
CA ALA A 10 1.98 0.69 -8.46
C ALA A 10 1.51 -0.03 -7.18
N LEU A 11 1.36 0.70 -6.08
CA LEU A 11 0.92 0.16 -4.79
C LEU A 11 -0.55 -0.26 -4.84
N THR A 12 -1.40 0.55 -5.47
CA THR A 12 -2.82 0.26 -5.68
C THR A 12 -3.03 -0.93 -6.61
N GLU A 13 -2.30 -0.99 -7.73
CA GLU A 13 -2.31 -2.15 -8.63
C GLU A 13 -1.88 -3.42 -7.89
N LYS A 14 -0.85 -3.34 -7.04
CA LYS A 14 -0.37 -4.50 -6.30
C LYS A 14 -1.40 -5.00 -5.30
N LEU A 15 -2.03 -4.09 -4.57
CA LEU A 15 -3.12 -4.46 -3.67
C LEU A 15 -4.31 -5.06 -4.46
N ARG A 16 -4.69 -4.47 -5.60
CA ARG A 16 -5.74 -5.01 -6.47
C ARG A 16 -5.39 -6.42 -6.97
N ALA A 17 -4.13 -6.68 -7.34
CA ALA A 17 -3.64 -7.99 -7.75
C ALA A 17 -3.65 -9.02 -6.61
N LEU A 18 -3.42 -8.59 -5.36
CA LEU A 18 -3.57 -9.42 -4.16
C LEU A 18 -5.03 -9.70 -3.80
N LYS A 19 -5.99 -9.11 -4.52
CA LYS A 19 -7.44 -9.24 -4.29
C LYS A 19 -7.82 -8.93 -2.83
N VAL A 20 -7.12 -7.95 -2.23
CA VAL A 20 -7.38 -7.56 -0.83
C VAL A 20 -8.79 -6.99 -0.75
N LYS A 21 -9.56 -7.46 0.23
CA LYS A 21 -10.91 -6.96 0.49
C LYS A 21 -10.87 -5.94 1.63
N PRO A 22 -11.89 -5.06 1.73
CA PRO A 22 -12.10 -4.29 2.93
C PRO A 22 -12.12 -5.21 4.17
N ASP A 23 -11.60 -4.71 5.28
CA ASP A 23 -11.34 -5.41 6.54
C ASP A 23 -10.29 -6.51 6.53
N MET A 24 -9.71 -6.83 5.36
CA MET A 24 -8.63 -7.79 5.28
C MET A 24 -7.32 -7.16 5.76
N THR A 25 -6.59 -7.90 6.58
CA THR A 25 -5.26 -7.52 7.06
C THR A 25 -4.20 -8.30 6.30
N ILE A 26 -3.21 -7.60 5.75
CA ILE A 26 -2.09 -8.19 5.02
C ILE A 26 -0.78 -7.73 5.61
N ASN A 27 0.29 -8.50 5.41
CA ASN A 27 1.63 -8.07 5.81
C ASN A 27 2.16 -7.06 4.80
N LEU A 28 2.78 -5.99 5.30
CA LEU A 28 3.46 -4.98 4.47
C LEU A 28 4.52 -5.60 3.56
N SER A 29 5.16 -6.68 3.98
CA SER A 29 6.14 -7.42 3.17
C SER A 29 5.54 -7.99 1.87
N ALA A 30 4.25 -8.34 1.85
CA ALA A 30 3.58 -8.85 0.65
C ALA A 30 3.50 -7.80 -0.46
N ILE A 31 3.59 -6.52 -0.10
CA ILE A 31 3.57 -5.37 -1.01
C ILE A 31 4.99 -4.82 -1.18
N GLY A 32 5.72 -4.64 -0.08
CA GLY A 32 7.03 -4.01 -0.06
C GLY A 32 8.11 -4.79 -0.81
N VAL A 33 8.12 -6.13 -0.75
CA VAL A 33 9.10 -6.96 -1.49
C VAL A 33 8.97 -6.76 -3.01
N PRO A 34 7.79 -6.95 -3.64
CA PRO A 34 7.65 -6.76 -5.08
C PRO A 34 7.83 -5.30 -5.52
N LEU A 35 7.40 -4.32 -4.72
CA LEU A 35 7.61 -2.91 -5.06
C LEU A 35 9.08 -2.49 -4.95
N SER A 36 9.81 -3.00 -3.96
CA SER A 36 11.26 -2.80 -3.86
C SER A 36 11.99 -3.44 -5.06
N ALA A 37 11.56 -4.62 -5.49
CA ALA A 37 12.08 -5.28 -6.68
C ALA A 37 11.79 -4.49 -7.98
N ALA A 38 10.70 -3.70 -8.00
CA ALA A 38 10.38 -2.77 -9.09
C ALA A 38 11.19 -1.45 -9.03
N GLY A 39 12.10 -1.29 -8.05
CA GLY A 39 12.94 -0.10 -7.91
C GLY A 39 12.30 1.06 -7.14
N LEU A 40 11.19 0.81 -6.44
CA LEU A 40 10.57 1.80 -5.54
C LEU A 40 11.27 1.80 -4.19
N LEU A 41 11.52 2.99 -3.64
CA LEU A 41 12.16 3.13 -2.36
C LEU A 41 11.15 3.00 -1.22
N GLN A 42 11.57 2.42 -0.10
CA GLN A 42 10.72 2.27 1.08
C GLN A 42 10.12 3.61 1.53
N LYS A 43 10.89 4.71 1.49
CA LYS A 43 10.40 6.05 1.83
C LYS A 43 9.22 6.51 0.95
N GLU A 44 9.25 6.15 -0.33
CA GLU A 44 8.20 6.51 -1.30
C GLU A 44 6.94 5.70 -1.02
N MET A 45 7.10 4.39 -0.79
CA MET A 45 5.99 3.52 -0.41
C MET A 45 5.35 3.96 0.91
N MET A 46 6.16 4.29 1.91
CA MET A 46 5.65 4.75 3.21
C MET A 46 4.90 6.08 3.07
N ALA A 47 5.39 7.03 2.26
CA ALA A 47 4.69 8.29 2.02
C ALA A 47 3.28 8.06 1.44
N VAL A 48 3.15 7.16 0.45
CA VAL A 48 1.85 6.77 -0.13
C VAL A 48 0.98 6.07 0.91
N LEU A 49 1.51 5.11 1.65
CA LEU A 49 0.76 4.38 2.67
C LEU A 49 0.23 5.31 3.77
N TYR A 50 1.01 6.32 4.17
CA TYR A 50 0.56 7.34 5.12
C TYR A 50 -0.56 8.21 4.54
N ALA A 51 -0.50 8.59 3.26
CA ALA A 51 -1.59 9.32 2.61
C ALA A 51 -2.88 8.48 2.57
N LEU A 52 -2.78 7.21 2.18
CA LEU A 52 -3.91 6.28 2.19
C LEU A 52 -4.49 6.07 3.60
N GLU A 53 -3.66 6.13 4.64
CA GLU A 53 -4.11 6.07 6.03
C GLU A 53 -4.85 7.35 6.43
N GLN A 54 -4.36 8.53 6.03
CA GLN A 54 -5.02 9.81 6.26
C GLN A 54 -6.42 9.84 5.61
N ASP A 55 -6.57 9.26 4.42
CA ASP A 55 -7.85 9.12 3.71
C ASP A 55 -8.75 8.02 4.31
N LYS A 56 -8.27 7.32 5.35
CA LYS A 56 -8.91 6.18 6.01
C LYS A 56 -9.24 5.07 5.01
N ILE A 57 -8.38 4.88 4.01
CA ILE A 57 -8.46 3.79 3.04
C ILE A 57 -7.75 2.56 3.61
N VAL A 58 -6.61 2.77 4.27
CA VAL A 58 -5.85 1.74 4.97
C VAL A 58 -5.60 2.13 6.42
N ALA A 59 -5.17 1.20 7.25
CA ALA A 59 -4.70 1.46 8.61
C ALA A 59 -3.50 0.58 8.93
N PHE A 60 -2.49 1.14 9.60
CA PHE A 60 -1.41 0.32 10.13
C PHE A 60 -1.88 -0.52 11.31
N ALA A 61 -1.50 -1.79 11.30
CA ALA A 61 -1.77 -2.74 12.36
C ALA A 61 -0.45 -3.28 12.93
N PRO A 62 -0.44 -3.73 14.21
CA PRO A 62 0.75 -4.27 14.85
C PRO A 62 1.37 -5.42 14.05
N GLY A 63 2.71 -5.50 14.08
CA GLY A 63 3.46 -6.58 13.43
C GLY A 63 3.68 -6.38 11.92
N ASN A 64 3.94 -5.14 11.47
CA ASN A 64 4.12 -4.78 10.06
C ASN A 64 2.93 -5.20 9.18
N ARG A 65 1.73 -4.93 9.66
CA ARG A 65 0.49 -5.27 8.98
C ARG A 65 -0.22 -4.01 8.51
N LEU A 66 -0.95 -4.16 7.41
CA LEU A 66 -1.80 -3.15 6.82
C LEU A 66 -3.21 -3.72 6.73
N ARG A 67 -4.17 -3.04 7.34
CA ARG A 67 -5.59 -3.37 7.21
C ARG A 67 -6.21 -2.48 6.15
N LEU A 68 -6.90 -3.07 5.19
CA LEU A 68 -7.71 -2.31 4.25
C LEU A 68 -9.01 -1.91 4.96
N LEU A 69 -9.35 -0.62 4.98
CA LEU A 69 -10.59 -0.13 5.57
C LEU A 69 -11.67 0.13 4.52
N LYS A 70 -11.27 0.60 3.34
CA LYS A 70 -12.15 0.90 2.22
C LYS A 70 -11.68 0.16 0.96
N PRO A 71 -12.58 -0.09 0.00
CA PRO A 71 -12.14 -0.50 -1.33
C PRO A 71 -11.17 0.53 -1.88
N LEU A 72 -10.16 0.04 -2.58
CA LEU A 72 -9.22 0.90 -3.29
C LEU A 72 -9.95 1.62 -4.43
N PRO A 73 -9.61 2.89 -4.71
CA PRO A 73 -10.09 3.57 -5.90
C PRO A 73 -9.71 2.83 -7.19
#